data_AF-A0A1T5C1Q5-F1
#
_entry.id   AF-A0A1T5C1Q5-F1
#
_cell.length_a   1.000
_cell.length_b   1.000
_cell.length_c   1.000
_cell.angle_alpha   90.00
_cell.angle_beta   90.00
_cell.angle_gamma   90.00
#
_symmetry.space_group_name_H-M   'P 1'
#
loop_
_entity.id
_entity.type
_entity.pdbx_description
1 polymer ?
#
loop_
_entity_poly.entity_id
_entity_poly.type
_entity_poly.pdbx_seq_one_letter_code
_entity_poly.pdbx_strand_id
1 'polypeptide(L)'
;MTIATGDKLPEATLVKVTENGPEQVSAAEYFKGRKVALFSVPGAFTPTCSAKHLPGFVEKAEELKAKGIDEIACTAVNDAFVLGAWGKAGGAEQITMLADGNGDFAKAVGLTMDGKAFGMGTRGQRFSMIVNDGVVEQLNVEAPGEFKVSSADHMLEQL
;
A
#
# COMPACT_ATOMS: atom_id res chain seq x y z
N MET A 1 -0.35 19.13 -0.53
CA MET A 1 -1.63 18.93 0.18
C MET A 1 -1.75 17.44 0.45
N THR A 2 -2.31 17.04 1.57
CA THR A 2 -2.55 15.62 1.87
C THR A 2 -3.81 15.19 1.15
N ILE A 3 -3.76 14.02 0.53
CA ILE A 3 -4.89 13.44 -0.21
C ILE A 3 -6.09 13.21 0.73
N ALA A 4 -7.30 13.35 0.22
CA ALA A 4 -8.54 13.12 0.95
C ALA A 4 -9.51 12.23 0.16
N THR A 5 -10.56 11.76 0.83
CA THR A 5 -11.69 11.09 0.15
C THR A 5 -12.30 12.02 -0.90
N GLY A 6 -12.56 11.48 -2.09
CA GLY A 6 -13.04 12.19 -3.27
C GLY A 6 -11.94 12.68 -4.20
N ASP A 7 -10.67 12.70 -3.76
CA ASP A 7 -9.56 13.10 -4.60
C ASP A 7 -9.17 11.97 -5.58
N LYS A 8 -8.66 12.37 -6.75
CA LYS A 8 -7.95 11.45 -7.64
C LYS A 8 -6.53 11.23 -7.14
N LEU A 9 -6.04 9.99 -7.23
CA LEU A 9 -4.64 9.69 -6.99
C LEU A 9 -3.74 10.52 -7.92
N PRO A 10 -2.61 11.02 -7.41
CA PRO A 10 -1.66 11.75 -8.23
C PRO A 10 -0.98 10.80 -9.23
N GLU A 11 -0.50 11.39 -10.32
CA GLU A 11 0.45 10.72 -11.21
C GLU A 11 1.72 10.36 -10.42
N ALA A 12 2.11 9.09 -10.48
CA ALA A 12 3.34 8.58 -9.89
C ALA A 12 3.77 7.32 -10.64
N THR A 13 5.06 7.03 -10.60
CA THR A 13 5.62 5.77 -11.10
C THR A 13 6.06 4.93 -9.91
N LEU A 14 5.44 3.77 -9.75
CA LEU A 14 5.81 2.72 -8.81
C LEU A 14 6.56 1.61 -9.55
N VAL A 15 7.13 0.66 -8.83
CA VAL A 15 7.85 -0.48 -9.43
C VAL A 15 7.38 -1.79 -8.80
N LYS A 16 7.09 -2.80 -9.62
CA LYS A 16 6.84 -4.17 -9.14
C LYS A 16 7.91 -5.11 -9.69
N VAL A 17 8.21 -6.19 -8.99
CA VAL A 17 9.08 -7.26 -9.53
C VAL A 17 8.22 -8.29 -10.24
N THR A 18 8.55 -8.60 -11.48
CA THR A 18 7.99 -9.71 -12.27
C THR A 18 9.06 -10.74 -12.57
N GLU A 19 8.67 -11.82 -13.25
CA GLU A 19 9.61 -12.84 -13.72
C GLU A 19 10.69 -12.28 -14.67
N ASN A 20 10.39 -11.16 -15.35
CA ASN A 20 11.30 -10.47 -16.27
C ASN A 20 12.15 -9.40 -15.58
N GLY A 21 12.01 -9.23 -14.25
CA GLY A 21 12.69 -8.21 -13.47
C GLY A 21 11.78 -7.06 -13.01
N PRO A 22 12.35 -5.93 -12.55
CA PRO A 22 11.55 -4.80 -12.10
C PRO A 22 10.86 -4.09 -13.27
N GLU A 23 9.55 -3.93 -13.18
CA GLU A 23 8.70 -3.23 -14.13
C GLU A 23 8.15 -1.94 -13.53
N GLN A 24 8.21 -0.85 -14.30
CA GLN A 24 7.58 0.41 -13.94
C GLN A 24 6.06 0.31 -14.08
N VAL A 25 5.35 0.86 -13.10
CA VAL A 25 3.90 0.85 -13.00
C VAL A 25 3.43 2.30 -12.84
N SER A 26 2.72 2.83 -13.85
CA SER A 26 2.01 4.10 -13.69
C SER A 26 0.87 3.91 -12.70
N ALA A 27 0.78 4.77 -11.68
CA ALA A 27 -0.34 4.76 -10.74
C ALA A 27 -1.66 5.00 -11.48
N ALA A 28 -1.72 5.95 -12.41
CA ALA A 28 -2.94 6.23 -13.16
C ALA A 28 -3.45 5.00 -13.93
N GLU A 29 -2.58 4.33 -14.69
CA GLU A 29 -2.98 3.12 -15.43
C GLU A 29 -3.22 1.93 -14.49
N TYR A 30 -2.52 1.85 -13.36
CA TYR A 30 -2.79 0.84 -12.36
C TYR A 30 -4.19 1.06 -11.74
N PHE A 31 -4.59 2.24 -11.29
CA PHE A 31 -5.86 2.37 -10.57
C PHE A 31 -7.11 2.57 -11.46
N LYS A 32 -6.92 2.70 -12.78
CA LYS A 32 -8.00 2.94 -13.75
C LYS A 32 -8.90 1.73 -13.95
N GLY A 33 -10.22 1.97 -13.95
CA GLY A 33 -11.24 0.99 -14.28
C GLY A 33 -11.39 -0.17 -13.29
N ARG A 34 -10.82 -0.05 -12.08
CA ARG A 34 -10.91 -1.08 -11.04
C ARG A 34 -10.99 -0.49 -9.64
N LYS A 35 -11.51 -1.28 -8.71
CA LYS A 35 -11.56 -1.00 -7.27
C LYS A 35 -10.44 -1.73 -6.55
N VAL A 36 -9.49 -0.97 -6.00
CA VAL A 36 -8.26 -1.48 -5.39
C VAL A 36 -8.27 -1.21 -3.89
N ALA A 37 -7.99 -2.26 -3.11
CA ALA A 37 -7.57 -2.14 -1.72
C ALA A 37 -6.07 -1.85 -1.66
N LEU A 38 -5.69 -0.59 -1.48
CA LEU A 38 -4.30 -0.18 -1.31
C LEU A 38 -3.97 -0.07 0.18
N PHE A 39 -2.87 -0.67 0.63
CA PHE A 39 -2.31 -0.38 1.95
C PHE A 39 -0.83 -0.01 1.88
N SER A 40 -0.40 0.83 2.80
CA SER A 40 0.97 1.32 2.92
C SER A 40 1.57 0.92 4.25
N VAL A 41 2.85 0.54 4.21
CA VAL A 41 3.65 0.25 5.40
C VAL A 41 4.88 1.16 5.48
N PRO A 42 5.33 1.52 6.70
CA PRO A 42 6.58 2.26 6.87
C PRO A 42 7.83 1.55 6.30
N GLY A 43 7.79 0.22 6.20
CA GLY A 43 8.86 -0.52 5.56
C GLY A 43 8.68 -2.04 5.61
N ALA A 44 9.16 -2.69 4.56
CA ALA A 44 9.33 -4.13 4.49
C ALA A 44 10.17 -4.65 5.67
N PHE A 45 9.90 -5.88 6.11
CA PHE A 45 10.57 -6.57 7.23
C PHE A 45 10.45 -5.91 8.62
N THR A 46 9.76 -4.78 8.79
CA THR A 46 9.54 -4.18 10.11
C THR A 46 8.49 -4.96 10.93
N PRO A 47 8.54 -4.96 12.28
CA PRO A 47 7.80 -5.91 13.11
C PRO A 47 6.28 -5.92 12.89
N THR A 48 5.59 -4.79 13.05
CA THR A 48 4.12 -4.71 12.88
C THR A 48 3.69 -4.99 11.44
N CYS A 49 4.51 -4.59 10.47
CA CYS A 49 4.21 -4.78 9.05
C CYS A 49 4.25 -6.27 8.69
N SER A 50 5.28 -6.98 9.13
CA SER A 50 5.49 -8.40 8.82
C SER A 50 4.65 -9.34 9.67
N ALA A 51 4.35 -8.99 10.92
CA ALA A 51 3.63 -9.86 11.84
C ALA A 51 2.11 -9.67 11.81
N LYS A 52 1.61 -8.54 11.28
CA LYS A 52 0.18 -8.19 11.35
C LYS A 52 -0.36 -7.57 10.08
N HIS A 53 0.23 -6.48 9.58
CA HIS A 53 -0.40 -5.69 8.51
C HIS A 53 -0.50 -6.47 7.19
N LEU A 54 0.64 -6.95 6.65
CA LEU A 54 0.64 -7.76 5.43
C LEU A 54 -0.12 -9.09 5.60
N PRO A 55 0.12 -9.90 6.66
CA PRO A 55 -0.63 -11.13 6.88
C PRO A 55 -2.15 -10.94 6.94
N GLY A 56 -2.63 -9.86 7.56
CA GLY A 56 -4.07 -9.58 7.60
C GLY A 56 -4.68 -9.40 6.21
N PHE A 57 -4.01 -8.70 5.30
CA PHE A 57 -4.48 -8.59 3.92
C PHE A 57 -4.37 -9.91 3.14
N VAL A 58 -3.37 -10.75 3.43
CA VAL A 58 -3.24 -12.09 2.83
C VAL A 58 -4.40 -12.99 3.26
N GLU A 59 -4.67 -13.06 4.57
CA GLU A 59 -5.74 -13.89 5.14
C GLU A 59 -7.14 -13.45 4.67
N LYS A 60 -7.32 -12.16 4.41
CA LYS A 60 -8.59 -11.55 4.00
C LYS A 60 -8.75 -11.33 2.51
N ALA A 61 -7.80 -11.79 1.69
CA ALA A 61 -7.78 -11.49 0.26
C ALA A 61 -9.07 -11.93 -0.46
N GLU A 62 -9.54 -13.15 -0.21
CA GLU A 62 -10.77 -13.67 -0.81
C GLU A 62 -12.02 -12.95 -0.32
N GLU A 63 -12.06 -12.55 0.95
CA GLU A 63 -13.19 -11.83 1.54
C GLU A 63 -13.31 -10.41 0.94
N LEU A 64 -12.18 -9.72 0.80
CA LEU A 64 -12.11 -8.42 0.13
C LEU A 64 -12.60 -8.52 -1.32
N LYS A 65 -12.14 -9.55 -2.05
CA LYS A 65 -12.58 -9.80 -3.44
C LYS A 65 -14.07 -10.10 -3.54
N ALA A 66 -14.59 -10.95 -2.65
CA ALA A 66 -16.02 -11.25 -2.59
C ALA A 66 -16.89 -10.01 -2.32
N LYS A 67 -16.33 -8.98 -1.69
CA LYS A 67 -16.95 -7.67 -1.46
C LYS A 67 -16.71 -6.64 -2.57
N GLY A 68 -16.18 -7.05 -3.73
CA GLY A 68 -16.04 -6.19 -4.90
C GLY A 68 -14.73 -5.40 -4.97
N ILE A 69 -13.70 -5.79 -4.20
CA ILE A 69 -12.31 -5.37 -4.50
C ILE A 69 -11.80 -6.21 -5.68
N ASP A 70 -11.36 -5.57 -6.75
CA ASP A 70 -10.77 -6.26 -7.90
C ASP A 70 -9.32 -6.68 -7.60
N GLU A 71 -8.57 -5.82 -6.90
CA GLU A 71 -7.13 -5.99 -6.67
C GLU A 71 -6.71 -5.52 -5.28
N ILE A 72 -5.70 -6.17 -4.71
CA ILE A 72 -5.07 -5.76 -3.45
C ILE A 72 -3.63 -5.36 -3.76
N ALA A 73 -3.21 -4.20 -3.25
CA ALA A 73 -1.87 -3.68 -3.45
C ALA A 73 -1.23 -3.22 -2.14
N CYS A 74 0.05 -3.49 -1.99
CA CYS A 74 0.88 -2.96 -0.90
C CYS A 74 1.89 -1.98 -1.48
N THR A 75 2.06 -0.81 -0.85
CA THR A 75 3.16 0.10 -1.17
C THR A 75 4.05 0.38 0.06
N ALA A 76 5.32 0.70 -0.20
CA ALA A 76 6.27 1.11 0.81
C ALA A 76 7.43 1.86 0.18
N VAL A 77 8.10 2.72 0.97
CA VAL A 77 9.37 3.35 0.61
C VAL A 77 10.51 2.36 0.83
N ASN A 78 10.55 1.38 -0.05
CA ASN A 78 11.58 0.37 -0.23
C ASN A 78 11.82 0.21 -1.74
N ASP A 79 12.99 -0.24 -2.16
CA ASP A 79 13.20 -0.65 -3.55
C ASP A 79 12.37 -1.91 -3.89
N ALA A 80 12.18 -2.14 -5.19
CA ALA A 80 11.34 -3.22 -5.70
C ALA A 80 11.86 -4.61 -5.30
N PHE A 81 13.18 -4.80 -5.20
CA PHE A 81 13.76 -6.10 -4.87
C PHE A 81 13.46 -6.46 -3.42
N VAL A 82 13.67 -5.52 -2.50
CA VAL A 82 13.35 -5.71 -1.07
C VAL A 82 11.85 -5.91 -0.88
N LEU A 83 11.02 -5.09 -1.53
CA LEU A 83 9.57 -5.20 -1.35
C LEU A 83 9.01 -6.50 -1.95
N GLY A 84 9.51 -6.92 -3.11
CA GLY A 84 9.15 -8.19 -3.75
C GLY A 84 9.58 -9.40 -2.92
N ALA A 85 10.82 -9.39 -2.39
CA ALA A 85 11.30 -10.45 -1.51
C ALA A 85 10.48 -10.54 -0.22
N TRP A 86 10.08 -9.40 0.35
CA TRP A 86 9.23 -9.36 1.53
C TRP A 86 7.82 -9.90 1.26
N GLY A 87 7.20 -9.52 0.14
CA GLY A 87 5.91 -10.08 -0.28
C GLY A 87 5.97 -11.59 -0.43
N LYS A 88 7.01 -12.12 -1.09
CA LYS A 88 7.22 -13.57 -1.20
C LYS A 88 7.40 -14.25 0.17
N ALA A 89 8.17 -13.65 1.07
CA ALA A 89 8.37 -14.18 2.41
C ALA A 89 7.07 -14.16 3.26
N GLY A 90 6.14 -13.26 2.95
CA GLY A 90 4.86 -13.11 3.63
C GLY A 90 3.69 -13.89 3.03
N GLY A 91 3.91 -14.71 1.99
CA GLY A 91 2.82 -15.44 1.31
C GLY A 91 1.82 -14.49 0.63
N ALA A 92 2.34 -13.44 0.00
CA ALA A 92 1.53 -12.37 -0.58
C ALA A 92 1.20 -12.60 -2.07
N GLU A 93 0.92 -13.84 -2.49
CA GLU A 93 0.69 -14.18 -3.91
C GLU A 93 -0.51 -13.44 -4.51
N GLN A 94 -1.46 -13.03 -3.67
CA GLN A 94 -2.66 -12.30 -4.06
C GLN A 94 -2.53 -10.78 -3.95
N ILE A 95 -1.36 -10.27 -3.59
CA ILE A 95 -1.14 -8.84 -3.33
C ILE A 95 -0.05 -8.33 -4.27
N THR A 96 -0.36 -7.28 -5.03
CA THR A 96 0.66 -6.61 -5.84
C THR A 96 1.55 -5.75 -4.95
N MET A 97 2.85 -6.05 -4.93
CA MET A 97 3.85 -5.23 -4.23
C MET A 97 4.33 -4.07 -5.12
N LEU A 98 3.90 -2.85 -4.81
CA LEU A 98 4.20 -1.62 -5.53
C LEU A 98 5.24 -0.78 -4.77
N ALA A 99 6.50 -0.95 -5.12
CA ALA A 99 7.61 -0.23 -4.51
C ALA A 99 7.61 1.24 -4.91
N ASP A 100 7.66 2.11 -3.90
CA ASP A 100 7.85 3.55 -4.01
C ASP A 100 9.27 3.91 -3.57
N GLY A 101 10.28 3.39 -4.28
CA GLY A 101 11.67 3.43 -3.83
C GLY A 101 12.22 4.84 -3.55
N ASN A 102 11.70 5.85 -4.24
CA ASN A 102 12.07 7.26 -4.04
C ASN A 102 11.15 8.00 -3.05
N GLY A 103 10.02 7.41 -2.66
CA GLY A 103 9.00 8.08 -1.85
C GLY A 103 8.19 9.13 -2.63
N ASP A 104 8.18 9.05 -3.96
CA ASP A 104 7.53 10.03 -4.84
C ASP A 104 6.00 9.93 -4.70
N PHE A 105 5.46 8.70 -4.68
CA PHE A 105 4.03 8.51 -4.44
C PHE A 105 3.64 8.97 -3.04
N ALA A 106 4.36 8.52 -2.00
CA ALA A 106 4.12 8.89 -0.61
C ALA A 106 4.15 10.43 -0.41
N LYS A 107 5.08 11.12 -1.08
CA LYS A 107 5.17 12.58 -1.07
C LYS A 107 4.01 13.23 -1.82
N ALA A 108 3.64 12.71 -2.99
CA ALA A 108 2.56 13.26 -3.80
C ALA A 108 1.20 13.18 -3.10
N VAL A 109 0.93 12.10 -2.36
CA VAL A 109 -0.29 11.96 -1.55
C VAL A 109 -0.18 12.68 -0.18
N GLY A 110 0.98 13.24 0.15
CA GLY A 110 1.21 13.94 1.41
C GLY A 110 1.16 13.04 2.65
N LEU A 111 1.55 11.76 2.50
CA LEU A 111 1.56 10.74 3.55
C LEU A 111 2.98 10.23 3.82
N THR A 112 3.95 11.13 3.88
CA THR A 112 5.32 10.81 4.34
C THR A 112 5.44 10.87 5.86
N MET A 113 6.43 10.18 6.40
CA MET A 113 6.85 10.26 7.81
C MET A 113 8.38 10.31 7.94
N ASP A 114 8.86 10.92 9.03
CA ASP A 114 10.28 10.91 9.38
C ASP A 114 10.59 9.68 10.26
N GLY A 115 11.37 8.75 9.71
CA GLY A 115 11.85 7.53 10.38
C GLY A 115 13.31 7.62 10.82
N LYS A 116 13.96 8.79 10.81
CA LYS A 116 15.40 8.94 11.14
C LYS A 116 15.76 8.44 12.54
N ALA A 117 14.88 8.62 13.53
CA ALA A 117 15.09 8.12 14.89
C ALA A 117 15.27 6.58 14.95
N PHE A 118 14.78 5.86 13.93
CA PHE A 118 14.92 4.42 13.76
C PHE A 118 15.95 4.03 12.67
N GLY A 119 16.73 4.98 12.15
CA GLY A 119 17.68 4.76 11.07
C GLY A 119 17.04 4.50 9.70
N MET A 120 15.78 4.88 9.50
CA MET A 120 15.00 4.53 8.30
C MET A 120 14.93 5.64 7.24
N GLY A 121 15.34 6.87 7.57
CA GLY A 121 15.17 8.03 6.70
C GLY A 121 13.69 8.41 6.52
N THR A 122 13.36 9.07 5.40
CA THR A 122 11.97 9.37 5.03
C THR A 122 11.24 8.08 4.61
N ARG A 123 10.04 7.86 5.13
CA ARG A 123 9.18 6.70 4.79
C ARG A 123 7.76 7.13 4.46
N GLY A 124 6.93 6.19 4.03
CA GLY A 124 5.48 6.36 3.94
C GLY A 124 4.83 6.10 5.30
N GLN A 125 3.74 6.81 5.59
CA GLN A 125 2.89 6.52 6.74
C GLN A 125 2.21 5.16 6.58
N ARG A 126 1.79 4.59 7.71
CA ARG A 126 0.88 3.45 7.71
C ARG A 126 -0.53 3.94 7.40
N PHE A 127 -1.11 3.45 6.32
CA PHE A 127 -2.48 3.77 5.95
C PHE A 127 -3.08 2.67 5.09
N SER A 128 -4.39 2.71 4.91
CA SER A 128 -5.09 1.98 3.85
C SER A 128 -6.05 2.90 3.10
N MET A 129 -6.34 2.58 1.85
CA MET A 129 -7.28 3.31 1.01
C MET A 129 -8.09 2.33 0.17
N ILE A 130 -9.36 2.64 -0.04
CA ILE A 130 -10.13 2.05 -1.13
C ILE A 130 -10.08 3.04 -2.28
N VAL A 131 -9.56 2.61 -3.42
CA VAL A 131 -9.41 3.44 -4.62
C VAL A 131 -10.27 2.84 -5.72
N ASN A 132 -11.23 3.60 -6.23
CA ASN A 132 -12.12 3.17 -7.31
C ASN A 132 -11.93 4.07 -8.53
N ASP A 133 -11.48 3.49 -9.65
CA ASP A 133 -11.16 4.22 -10.88
C ASP A 133 -10.25 5.44 -10.64
N GLY A 134 -9.20 5.21 -9.86
CA GLY A 134 -8.24 6.25 -9.45
C GLY A 134 -8.77 7.27 -8.44
N VAL A 135 -10.02 7.19 -7.98
CA VAL A 135 -10.60 8.09 -6.95
C VAL A 135 -10.55 7.43 -5.58
N VAL A 136 -10.13 8.17 -4.56
CA VAL A 136 -10.11 7.69 -3.16
C VAL A 136 -11.54 7.67 -2.60
N GLU A 137 -12.09 6.49 -2.34
CA GLU A 137 -13.40 6.33 -1.68
C GLU A 137 -13.28 6.32 -0.16
N GLN A 138 -12.21 5.72 0.36
CA GLN A 138 -11.90 5.66 1.79
C GLN A 138 -10.42 5.89 2.02
N LEU A 139 -10.09 6.57 3.12
CA LEU A 139 -8.72 6.84 3.56
C LEU A 139 -8.61 6.65 5.07
N ASN A 140 -7.81 5.65 5.47
CA ASN A 140 -7.58 5.30 6.86
C ASN A 140 -6.11 5.53 7.20
N VAL A 141 -5.78 6.70 7.74
CA VAL A 141 -4.40 7.05 8.15
C VAL A 141 -4.21 6.77 9.63
N GLU A 142 -3.15 6.06 9.97
CA GLU A 142 -2.84 5.71 11.36
C GLU A 142 -2.23 6.88 12.11
N ALA A 143 -2.53 6.97 13.40
CA ALA A 143 -1.72 7.78 14.31
C ALA A 143 -0.30 7.18 14.43
N PRO A 144 0.72 8.00 14.78
CA PRO A 144 2.09 7.53 14.91
C PRO A 144 2.22 6.31 15.83
N GLY A 145 2.76 5.21 15.30
CA GLY A 145 2.97 3.96 16.04
C GLY A 145 1.75 3.05 16.15
N GLU A 146 0.58 3.45 15.64
CA GLU A 146 -0.63 2.66 15.70
C GLU A 146 -0.77 1.67 14.52
N PHE A 147 -1.66 0.71 14.73
CA PHE A 147 -2.19 -0.21 13.72
C PHE A 147 -3.59 -0.64 14.17
N LYS A 148 -4.60 0.06 13.66
CA LYS A 148 -6.02 -0.11 13.95
C LYS A 148 -6.83 0.09 12.66
N VAL A 149 -6.87 1.32 12.17
CA VAL A 149 -7.76 1.76 11.09
C VAL A 149 -7.27 1.36 9.70
N SER A 150 -5.98 1.06 9.53
CA SER A 150 -5.45 0.58 8.25
C SER A 150 -5.55 -0.93 8.07
N SER A 151 -6.15 -1.66 9.01
CA SER A 151 -6.24 -3.12 8.95
C SER A 151 -7.21 -3.60 7.87
N ALA A 152 -6.99 -4.82 7.38
CA ALA A 152 -7.91 -5.45 6.42
C ALA A 152 -9.32 -5.64 7.02
N ASP A 153 -9.42 -5.99 8.30
CA ASP A 153 -10.70 -6.08 9.02
C ASP A 153 -11.43 -4.74 9.03
N HIS A 154 -10.75 -3.64 9.35
CA HIS A 154 -11.37 -2.32 9.32
C HIS A 154 -11.81 -1.93 7.92
N MET A 155 -11.03 -2.26 6.89
CA MET A 155 -11.43 -2.02 5.50
C MET A 155 -12.66 -2.83 5.11
N LEU A 156 -12.77 -4.08 5.55
CA LEU A 156 -13.94 -4.92 5.28
C LEU A 156 -15.24 -4.35 5.87
N GLU A 157 -15.17 -3.63 6.99
CA GLU A 157 -16.33 -2.94 7.58
C GLU A 157 -16.81 -1.75 6.73
N GLN A 158 -15.97 -1.26 5.81
CA GLN A 158 -16.24 -0.10 4.95
C GLN A 158 -16.68 -0.49 3.52
N LEU A 159 -16.73 -1.80 3.22
CA LEU A 159 -17.09 -2.38 1.91
C LEU A 159 -18.51 -2.98 1.91
#